data_AF-A0A8C4ID03-F1
#
_entry.id   AF-A0A8C4ID03-F1
#
_cell.length_a   1.000
_cell.length_b   1.000
_cell.length_c   1.000
_cell.angle_alpha   90.00
_cell.angle_beta   90.00
_cell.angle_gamma   90.00
#
_symmetry.space_group_name_H-M   'P 1'
#
loop_
_entity.id
_entity.type
_entity.pdbx_description
1 polymer ?
#
loop_
_entity_poly.entity_id
_entity_poly.type
_entity_poly.pdbx_seq_one_letter_code
_entity_poly.pdbx_strand_id
1 'polypeptide(L)'
;MATYQEFIQQNEDRDGVRFSWNLWPSSRLEATRLVVPVSCLFTPLKERPDLPPVQYEPVLCSRANCKAVLNPLCQVDFRAKIWACNFCFQRNPVSSHCMY
;
A
#
# COMPACT_ATOMS: atom_id res chain seq x y z
N MET A 1 13.82 -18.29 -7.42
CA MET A 1 12.36 -18.12 -7.50
C MET A 1 11.85 -18.08 -6.07
N ALA A 2 11.15 -17.02 -5.66
CA ALA A 2 10.58 -16.97 -4.32
C ALA A 2 9.42 -17.98 -4.23
N THR A 3 9.41 -18.79 -3.18
CA THR A 3 8.30 -19.72 -2.91
C THR A 3 7.10 -18.95 -2.32
N TYR A 4 5.90 -19.53 -2.39
CA TYR A 4 4.73 -18.95 -1.72
C TYR A 4 4.93 -18.80 -0.20
N GLN A 5 5.67 -19.72 0.41
CA GLN A 5 5.98 -19.66 1.83
C GLN A 5 6.88 -18.47 2.16
N GLU A 6 7.95 -18.27 1.39
CA GLU A 6 8.83 -17.12 1.52
C GLU A 6 8.08 -15.81 1.29
N PHE A 7 7.19 -15.75 0.29
CA PHE A 7 6.36 -14.59 0.04
C PHE A 7 5.50 -14.23 1.26
N ILE A 8 4.82 -15.21 1.87
CA ILE A 8 3.97 -14.97 3.04
C ILE A 8 4.82 -14.45 4.21
N GLN A 9 5.95 -15.10 4.50
CA GLN A 9 6.84 -14.71 5.60
C GLN A 9 7.38 -13.29 5.41
N GLN A 10 7.84 -12.95 4.20
CA GLN A 10 8.37 -11.62 3.90
C GLN A 10 7.32 -10.51 4.03
N ASN A 11 6.07 -10.74 3.60
CA ASN A 11 5.01 -9.74 3.77
C ASN A 11 4.58 -9.59 5.23
N GLU A 12 4.55 -10.69 5.98
CA GLU A 12 4.28 -10.64 7.41
C GLU A 12 5.38 -9.86 8.14
N ASP A 13 6.65 -10.10 7.81
CA ASP A 13 7.81 -9.41 8.39
C ASP A 13 7.91 -7.95 8.01
N ARG A 14 7.61 -7.61 6.76
CA ARG A 14 7.65 -6.23 6.30
C ARG A 14 6.42 -5.43 6.76
N ASP A 15 5.23 -5.88 6.41
CA ASP A 15 4.03 -5.04 6.53
C ASP A 15 3.15 -5.44 7.73
N GLY A 16 3.53 -6.47 8.50
CA GLY A 16 2.74 -6.95 9.64
C GLY A 16 1.40 -7.53 9.22
N VAL A 17 1.30 -8.05 7.98
CA VAL A 17 0.04 -8.51 7.40
C VAL A 17 0.12 -9.95 6.92
N ARG A 18 -0.93 -10.72 7.20
CA ARG A 18 -1.12 -12.08 6.66
C ARG A 18 -2.53 -12.28 6.18
N PHE A 19 -2.70 -12.60 4.90
CA PHE A 19 -4.00 -12.79 4.28
C PHE A 19 -4.44 -14.25 4.26
N SER A 20 -5.75 -14.48 4.31
CA SER A 20 -6.36 -15.78 3.97
C SER A 20 -6.10 -16.16 2.49
N TRP A 21 -6.10 -15.15 1.61
CA TRP A 21 -5.85 -15.28 0.17
C TRP A 21 -4.90 -14.17 -0.31
N ASN A 22 -3.73 -14.55 -0.85
CA ASN A 22 -2.76 -13.62 -1.44
C ASN A 22 -3.01 -13.33 -2.94
N LEU A 23 -3.99 -14.02 -3.53
CA LEU A 23 -4.52 -13.76 -4.87
C LEU A 23 -6.03 -13.61 -4.74
N TRP A 24 -6.57 -12.52 -5.25
CA TRP A 24 -7.98 -12.18 -5.08
C TRP A 24 -8.81 -12.59 -6.29
N PRO A 25 -10.10 -12.93 -6.10
CA PRO A 25 -11.02 -13.19 -7.20
C PRO A 25 -11.19 -11.92 -8.04
N SER A 26 -11.15 -12.07 -9.36
CA SER A 26 -11.31 -10.92 -10.28
C SER A 26 -12.78 -10.66 -10.63
N SER A 27 -13.67 -11.59 -10.30
CA SER A 27 -15.10 -11.49 -10.57
C SER A 27 -15.95 -11.57 -9.29
N ARG A 28 -17.13 -10.92 -9.33
CA ARG A 28 -18.10 -10.98 -8.24
C ARG A 28 -18.58 -12.41 -7.97
N LEU A 29 -18.74 -13.23 -9.02
CA LEU A 29 -19.19 -14.61 -8.90
C LEU A 29 -18.16 -15.46 -8.13
N GLU A 30 -16.88 -15.38 -8.50
CA GLU A 30 -15.81 -16.07 -7.77
C GLU A 30 -15.72 -15.60 -6.32
N ALA A 31 -15.85 -14.29 -6.08
CA ALA A 31 -15.84 -13.74 -4.72
C ALA A 31 -16.97 -14.33 -3.85
N THR A 32 -18.19 -14.48 -4.38
CA THR A 32 -19.30 -15.10 -3.63
C THR A 32 -19.12 -16.60 -3.34
N ARG A 33 -18.23 -17.28 -4.06
CA ARG A 33 -17.96 -18.72 -3.89
C ARG A 33 -16.83 -19.01 -2.90
N LEU A 34 -16.13 -17.98 -2.42
CA LEU A 34 -15.10 -18.14 -1.42
C LEU A 34 -15.71 -18.61 -0.09
N VAL A 35 -15.35 -19.82 0.33
CA VAL A 35 -15.78 -20.38 1.63
C VAL A 35 -15.14 -19.61 2.79
N VAL A 36 -13.87 -19.23 2.63
CA VAL A 36 -13.14 -18.36 3.57
C VAL A 36 -13.09 -16.96 2.97
N PRO A 37 -13.52 -15.90 3.68
CA PRO A 37 -13.50 -14.55 3.14
C PRO A 37 -12.07 -14.05 2.92
N VAL A 38 -11.90 -13.11 1.98
CA VAL A 38 -10.67 -12.30 1.89
C VAL A 38 -10.57 -11.48 3.17
N SER A 39 -9.62 -11.86 4.01
CA SER A 39 -9.39 -11.27 5.34
C SER A 39 -7.90 -11.23 5.61
N CYS A 40 -7.49 -10.39 6.56
CA CYS A 40 -6.11 -10.34 7.00
C CYS A 40 -6.01 -10.25 8.53
N LEU A 41 -4.91 -10.79 9.05
CA LEU A 41 -4.40 -10.48 10.37
C LEU A 41 -3.42 -9.30 10.20
N PHE A 42 -3.65 -8.22 10.91
CA PHE A 42 -2.86 -6.98 10.80
C PHE A 42 -2.30 -6.58 12.17
N THR A 43 -0.98 -6.41 12.22
CA THR A 43 -0.25 -5.97 13.40
C THR A 43 0.29 -4.55 13.16
N PRO A 44 -0.46 -3.50 13.52
CA PRO A 44 -0.13 -2.12 13.15
C PRO A 44 1.20 -1.63 13.72
N LEU A 45 1.56 -2.11 14.91
CA LEU A 45 2.80 -1.75 15.60
C LEU A 45 3.81 -2.92 15.57
N LYS A 46 3.89 -3.65 14.46
CA LYS A 46 4.94 -4.66 14.29
C LYS A 46 6.30 -3.98 14.38
N GLU A 47 7.17 -4.51 15.25
CA GLU A 47 8.51 -3.93 15.47
C GLU A 47 9.33 -4.00 14.19
N ARG A 48 9.88 -2.85 13.77
CA ARG A 48 10.72 -2.67 12.58
C ARG A 48 11.95 -1.83 12.95
N PRO A 49 12.93 -2.41 13.64
CA PRO A 49 14.13 -1.68 14.06
C PRO A 49 14.99 -1.21 12.87
N ASP A 50 14.75 -1.76 11.69
CA ASP A 50 15.43 -1.43 10.44
C ASP A 50 14.91 -0.15 9.76
N LEU A 51 13.75 0.36 10.16
CA LEU A 51 13.15 1.56 9.57
C LEU A 51 13.36 2.79 10.45
N PRO A 52 13.93 3.89 9.92
CA PRO A 52 14.02 5.14 10.66
C PRO A 52 12.64 5.81 10.77
N PRO A 53 12.36 6.54 11.88
CA PRO A 53 11.16 7.34 11.98
C PRO A 53 11.19 8.49 10.97
N VAL A 54 10.10 8.69 10.25
CA VAL A 54 9.93 9.77 9.28
C VAL A 54 9.52 11.05 10.02
N GLN A 55 10.31 12.11 9.89
CA GLN A 55 10.16 13.37 10.64
C GLN A 55 9.42 14.47 9.86
N TYR A 56 8.47 14.10 9.01
CA TYR A 56 7.64 15.06 8.27
C TYR A 56 6.19 14.59 8.20
N GLU A 57 5.27 15.53 7.96
CA GLU A 57 3.84 15.26 7.83
C GLU A 57 3.54 14.41 6.58
N PRO A 58 2.65 13.40 6.68
CA PRO A 58 2.34 12.53 5.55
C PRO A 58 1.80 13.34 4.36
N VAL A 59 2.32 13.06 3.17
CA VAL A 59 1.85 13.68 1.93
C VAL A 59 0.51 13.07 1.54
N LEU A 60 -0.57 13.85 1.65
CA LEU A 60 -1.93 13.39 1.38
C LEU A 60 -2.40 13.73 -0.03
N CYS A 61 -3.24 12.86 -0.59
CA CYS A 61 -3.99 13.16 -1.80
C CYS A 61 -4.90 14.39 -1.58
N SER A 62 -4.84 15.35 -2.50
CA SER A 62 -5.59 16.62 -2.43
C SER A 62 -7.11 16.43 -2.48
N ARG A 63 -7.57 15.36 -3.16
CA ARG A 63 -9.00 15.03 -3.30
C ARG A 63 -9.66 14.80 -1.93
N ALA A 64 -10.69 15.59 -1.63
CA ALA A 64 -11.33 15.66 -0.30
C ALA A 64 -11.91 14.32 0.19
N ASN A 65 -12.48 13.51 -0.69
CA ASN A 65 -13.05 12.20 -0.35
C ASN A 65 -12.06 11.03 -0.47
N CYS A 66 -10.77 11.30 -0.74
CA CYS A 66 -9.74 10.27 -0.83
C CYS A 66 -8.76 10.35 0.33
N LYS A 67 -8.02 11.47 0.46
CA LYS A 67 -7.02 11.69 1.53
C LYS A 67 -6.01 10.55 1.77
N ALA A 68 -5.82 9.65 0.80
CA ALA A 68 -4.83 8.59 0.89
C ALA A 68 -3.40 9.17 0.99
N VAL A 69 -2.54 8.47 1.74
CA VAL A 69 -1.13 8.83 1.91
C VAL A 69 -0.34 8.39 0.67
N LEU A 70 0.60 9.23 0.24
CA LEU A 70 1.58 8.87 -0.79
C LEU A 70 2.32 7.58 -0.38
N ASN A 71 2.31 6.59 -1.27
CA ASN A 71 2.89 5.28 -1.03
C ASN A 71 3.55 4.76 -2.32
N PRO A 72 4.39 3.69 -2.26
CA PRO A 72 5.16 3.20 -3.41
C PRO A 72 4.34 2.73 -4.63
N LEU A 73 3.01 2.54 -4.49
CA LEU A 73 2.14 2.17 -5.60
C LEU A 73 1.69 3.37 -6.45
N CYS A 74 1.94 4.60 -5.98
CA CYS A 74 1.64 5.82 -6.74
C CYS A 74 2.62 6.00 -7.90
N GLN A 75 2.12 6.38 -9.07
CA GLN A 75 2.97 6.76 -10.20
C GLN A 75 3.50 8.18 -9.98
N VAL A 76 4.82 8.37 -10.15
CA VAL A 76 5.49 9.66 -9.94
C VAL A 76 6.12 10.14 -11.25
N ASP A 77 5.82 11.38 -11.64
CA ASP A 77 6.51 12.10 -12.71
C ASP A 77 7.39 13.19 -12.07
N PHE A 78 8.69 12.90 -11.98
CA PHE A 78 9.68 13.80 -11.41
C PHE A 78 9.95 15.04 -12.27
N ARG A 79 9.73 14.95 -13.60
CA ARG A 79 9.94 16.09 -14.51
C ARG A 79 8.85 17.13 -14.31
N ALA A 80 7.59 16.67 -14.30
CA ALA A 80 6.44 17.53 -14.05
C ALA A 80 6.20 17.80 -12.55
N LYS A 81 6.94 17.13 -11.65
CA LYS A 81 6.81 17.23 -10.19
C LYS A 81 5.40 16.93 -9.71
N ILE A 82 4.82 15.86 -10.23
CA ILE A 82 3.48 15.38 -9.86
C ILE A 82 3.48 13.89 -9.51
N TRP A 83 2.50 13.46 -8.73
CA TRP A 83 2.22 12.05 -8.48
C TRP A 83 0.72 11.76 -8.65
N ALA A 84 0.40 10.56 -9.14
CA ALA A 84 -0.97 10.09 -9.32
C ALA A 84 -1.34 9.10 -8.21
N CYS A 85 -2.43 9.40 -7.49
CA CYS A 85 -2.92 8.55 -6.42
C CYS A 85 -3.43 7.20 -6.97
N ASN A 86 -2.94 6.09 -6.43
CA ASN A 86 -3.31 4.73 -6.85
C ASN A 86 -4.75 4.33 -6.48
N PHE A 87 -5.44 5.10 -5.63
CA PHE A 87 -6.84 4.84 -5.24
C PHE A 87 -7.85 5.58 -6.12
N CYS A 88 -7.64 6.88 -6.36
CA CYS A 88 -8.62 7.74 -7.04
C CYS A 88 -8.12 8.39 -8.33
N PHE A 89 -6.87 8.12 -8.73
CA PHE A 89 -6.20 8.64 -9.91
C PHE A 89 -6.05 10.18 -9.99
N GLN A 90 -6.31 10.89 -8.89
CA GLN A 90 -6.03 12.33 -8.78
C GLN A 90 -4.54 12.58 -8.95
N ARG A 91 -4.20 13.57 -9.79
CA ARG A 91 -2.85 14.11 -9.91
C ARG A 91 -2.62 15.18 -8.85
N ASN A 92 -1.55 15.04 -8.11
CA ASN A 92 -1.18 15.89 -6.99
C ASN A 92 0.23 16.45 -7.23
N PRO A 93 0.52 17.70 -6.83
CA PRO A 93 1.89 18.20 -6.84
C PRO A 93 2.75 17.42 -5.84
N VAL A 94 4.01 17.19 -6.18
CA VAL A 94 5.01 16.66 -5.25
C VAL A 94 5.34 17.77 -4.24
N SER A 95 5.31 17.44 -2.95
CA SER A 95 5.68 18.38 -1.89
C SER A 95 7.18 18.70 -1.92
N SER A 96 7.58 19.85 -1.39
CA SER A 96 9.00 20.25 -1.30
C SER A 96 9.86 19.25 -0.54
N HIS A 97 9.29 18.53 0.43
CA HIS A 97 9.98 17.51 1.21
C HIS A 97 10.31 16.23 0.41
N CYS A 98 9.55 15.91 -0.64
CA CYS A 98 9.80 14.76 -1.51
C CYS A 98 10.61 15.10 -2.78
N MET A 99 11.15 16.33 -2.88
CA MET A 99 12.01 16.76 -4.00
C MET A 99 13.52 16.58 -3.74
N TYR A 100 13.90 16.07 -2.57
CA TYR A 100 15.27 15.73 -2.18
C TYR A 100 15.38 14.23 -1.92
#